data_AF-A0A660LDI8-F1
#
_entry.id   AF-A0A660LDI8-F1
#
_cell.length_a   1.000
_cell.length_b   1.000
_cell.length_c   1.000
_cell.angle_alpha   90.00
_cell.angle_beta   90.00
_cell.angle_gamma   90.00
#
_symmetry.space_group_name_H-M   'P 1'
#
loop_
_entity.id
_entity.type
_entity.pdbx_description
1 polymer ?
#
loop_
_entity_poly.entity_id
_entity_poly.type
_entity_poly.pdbx_seq_one_letter_code
_entity_poly.pdbx_strand_id
1 'polypeptide(L)'
;MLRFSLLTAAVAGLSLFVSAPAFADSIAYIQGGNVFLATPDGARTVQVTSTGIYSSVSQADDGTMIALAPGERLHKLGRDGKVLADFLTPISDGAPQPGPVNKFHGPFNPQISPDGTKVAYEYFNDSYDTAPGCNELTVPPCVAYKLSHGTLVSNSDGFTPFETYGLLTGWMWPVWLDNETLLRSDPAGILNDDAVLTKLGGPNPAVDHWFYDNNQGLGVIAMDMGRDLQYAIGIAGFSDEKLRVYRTTMNPFGAPDWDHTPFTNHVNVPTAEPCWGLVGAKFLSTSMAPSGRAFAYGTAEGVHVTSIPENCAEGGPGTLVLPGAKSPDWGPADVPAPTAAQTGQPAPDTKAPATKTPALKLKLARSKGGLRATLTTGAAGKATFKLGAKTKTATVGRSGKVSVTFKVRKGKRVTVKATFAGKRVTAKLKV
;
A
#
# COMPACT_ATOMS: atom_id res chain seq x y z
N MET A 1 -73.59 30.86 38.98
CA MET A 1 -72.94 31.09 37.66
C MET A 1 -71.51 31.51 37.91
N LEU A 2 -70.54 30.64 37.63
CA LEU A 2 -69.25 30.94 36.97
C LEU A 2 -68.45 29.63 36.98
N ARG A 3 -68.24 29.05 35.79
CA ARG A 3 -67.43 27.85 35.57
C ARG A 3 -66.03 28.30 35.17
N PHE A 4 -65.02 27.86 35.91
CA PHE A 4 -63.61 28.04 35.56
C PHE A 4 -63.21 27.00 34.49
N SER A 5 -62.79 27.49 33.33
CA SER A 5 -62.18 26.69 32.26
C SER A 5 -60.69 26.50 32.56
N LEU A 6 -60.26 25.24 32.71
CA LEU A 6 -58.84 24.86 32.76
C LEU A 6 -58.34 24.60 31.33
N LEU A 7 -57.38 25.42 30.88
CA LEU A 7 -56.56 25.15 29.70
C LEU A 7 -55.49 24.12 30.04
N THR A 8 -55.39 23.05 29.26
CA THR A 8 -54.27 22.11 29.26
C THR A 8 -53.37 22.44 28.07
N ALA A 9 -52.15 22.93 28.32
CA ALA A 9 -51.15 23.18 27.29
C ALA A 9 -50.29 21.93 27.09
N ALA A 10 -50.32 21.37 25.88
CA ALA A 10 -49.44 20.27 25.47
C ALA A 10 -48.13 20.84 24.89
N VAL A 11 -47.02 20.62 25.58
CA VAL A 11 -45.67 20.93 25.08
C VAL A 11 -45.14 19.72 24.33
N ALA A 12 -45.08 19.81 23.00
CA ALA A 12 -44.41 18.82 22.16
C ALA A 12 -42.90 19.09 22.17
N GLY A 13 -42.14 18.21 22.80
CA GLY A 13 -40.67 18.26 22.80
C GLY A 13 -40.12 17.86 21.43
N LEU A 14 -39.56 18.83 20.69
CA LEU A 14 -38.71 18.58 19.55
C LEU A 14 -37.34 18.07 20.06
N SER A 15 -37.15 16.75 20.04
CA SER A 15 -35.83 16.14 20.14
C SER A 15 -35.06 16.40 18.83
N LEU A 16 -34.30 17.49 18.82
CA LEU A 16 -33.27 17.77 17.82
C LEU A 16 -32.18 16.71 17.96
N PHE A 17 -32.25 15.65 17.14
CA PHE A 17 -31.09 14.81 16.88
C PHE A 17 -30.03 15.69 16.21
N VAL A 18 -28.97 16.01 16.96
CA VAL A 18 -27.74 16.55 16.37
C VAL A 18 -27.14 15.39 15.58
N SER A 19 -27.49 15.28 14.29
CA SER A 19 -26.75 14.44 13.36
C SER A 19 -25.30 14.92 13.41
N ALA A 20 -24.39 14.06 13.88
CA ALA A 20 -22.96 14.33 13.78
C ALA A 20 -22.66 14.71 12.32
N PRO A 21 -21.85 15.75 12.06
CA PRO A 21 -21.48 16.10 10.70
C PRO A 21 -20.95 14.82 10.04
N ALA A 22 -21.56 14.42 8.93
CA ALA A 22 -21.02 13.35 8.12
C ALA A 22 -19.67 13.86 7.61
N PHE A 23 -18.59 13.44 8.26
CA PHE A 23 -17.25 13.77 7.82
C PHE A 23 -17.09 13.24 6.40
N ALA A 24 -16.70 14.14 5.53
CA ALA A 24 -16.67 13.89 4.10
C ALA A 24 -15.35 13.17 3.78
N ASP A 25 -15.28 11.91 4.18
CA ASP A 25 -14.05 11.13 4.09
C ASP A 25 -13.89 10.51 2.69
N SER A 26 -12.64 10.37 2.25
CA SER A 26 -12.33 9.57 1.06
C SER A 26 -11.04 8.78 1.22
N ILE A 27 -10.97 7.68 0.47
CA ILE A 27 -9.78 6.86 0.32
C ILE A 27 -9.24 7.08 -1.09
N ALA A 28 -8.04 7.65 -1.19
CA ALA A 28 -7.24 7.66 -2.41
C ALA A 28 -6.58 6.30 -2.59
N TYR A 29 -6.55 5.77 -3.81
CA TYR A 29 -5.93 4.47 -4.07
C TYR A 29 -5.48 4.30 -5.51
N ILE A 30 -4.63 3.30 -5.75
CA ILE A 30 -4.21 2.90 -7.09
C ILE A 30 -4.99 1.68 -7.58
N GLN A 31 -5.53 1.75 -8.79
CA GLN A 31 -6.10 0.61 -9.49
C GLN A 31 -5.75 0.68 -10.99
N GLY A 32 -5.19 -0.41 -11.54
CA GLY A 32 -4.77 -0.43 -12.95
C GLY A 32 -3.77 0.66 -13.32
N GLY A 33 -2.98 1.16 -12.37
CA GLY A 33 -2.02 2.25 -12.55
C GLY A 33 -2.64 3.65 -12.56
N ASN A 34 -3.93 3.78 -12.25
CA ASN A 34 -4.62 5.06 -12.14
C ASN A 34 -4.93 5.38 -10.69
N VAL A 35 -4.99 6.67 -10.39
CA VAL A 35 -5.47 7.20 -9.12
C VAL A 35 -6.99 7.27 -9.14
N PHE A 36 -7.60 6.80 -8.05
CA PHE A 36 -9.02 6.85 -7.78
C PHE A 36 -9.27 7.42 -6.39
N LEU A 37 -10.48 7.93 -6.19
CA LEU A 37 -11.03 8.31 -4.88
C LEU A 37 -12.32 7.51 -4.66
N ALA A 38 -12.52 6.99 -3.47
CA ALA A 38 -13.79 6.36 -3.08
C ALA A 38 -14.22 6.75 -1.68
N THR A 39 -15.52 6.68 -1.40
CA THR A 39 -16.03 6.78 -0.03
C THR A 39 -15.59 5.55 0.77
N PRO A 40 -15.48 5.63 2.11
CA PRO A 40 -15.10 4.50 2.95
C PRO A 40 -15.97 3.24 2.81
N ASP A 41 -17.22 3.40 2.40
CA ASP A 41 -18.16 2.32 2.12
C ASP A 41 -18.16 1.85 0.66
N GLY A 42 -17.38 2.51 -0.21
CA GLY A 42 -17.27 2.24 -1.64
C GLY A 42 -18.49 2.67 -2.46
N ALA A 43 -19.47 3.34 -1.86
CA ALA A 43 -20.70 3.72 -2.56
C ALA A 43 -20.48 4.76 -3.66
N ARG A 44 -19.49 5.66 -3.48
CA ARG A 44 -19.04 6.60 -4.52
C ARG A 44 -17.61 6.29 -4.90
N THR A 45 -17.32 6.35 -6.19
CA THR A 45 -15.97 6.21 -6.74
C THR A 45 -15.78 7.16 -7.90
N VAL A 46 -14.63 7.83 -7.93
CA VAL A 46 -14.23 8.74 -9.01
C VAL A 46 -12.83 8.36 -9.48
N GLN A 47 -12.69 8.20 -10.79
CA GLN A 47 -11.38 8.06 -11.43
C GLN A 47 -10.75 9.45 -11.57
N VAL A 48 -9.60 9.66 -10.94
CA VAL A 48 -8.87 10.93 -10.99
C VAL A 48 -7.98 10.99 -12.23
N THR A 49 -7.27 9.90 -12.53
CA THR A 49 -6.33 9.84 -13.67
C THR A 49 -6.67 8.71 -14.63
N SER A 50 -6.26 8.81 -15.89
CA SER A 50 -6.49 7.79 -16.93
C SER A 50 -5.22 7.29 -17.63
N THR A 51 -4.04 7.70 -17.16
CA THR A 51 -2.74 7.42 -17.78
C THR A 51 -2.21 5.99 -17.51
N GLY A 52 -2.60 5.37 -16.40
CA GLY A 52 -2.16 4.01 -16.03
C GLY A 52 -0.71 3.90 -15.56
N ILE A 53 -0.08 5.01 -15.17
CA ILE A 53 1.36 5.08 -14.89
C ILE A 53 1.73 5.09 -13.39
N TYR A 54 0.76 5.26 -12.50
CA TYR A 54 1.02 5.50 -11.08
C TYR A 54 1.16 4.18 -10.30
N SER A 55 2.07 4.20 -9.32
CA SER A 55 2.40 3.00 -8.52
C SER A 55 1.97 3.10 -7.06
N SER A 56 1.92 4.32 -6.51
CA SER A 56 1.44 4.67 -5.17
C SER A 56 0.78 6.06 -5.20
N VAL A 57 -0.07 6.35 -4.22
CA VAL A 57 -0.72 7.67 -4.01
C VAL A 57 -0.92 7.92 -2.52
N SER A 58 -0.91 9.20 -2.14
CA SER A 58 -1.47 9.68 -0.87
C SER A 58 -2.15 11.05 -1.07
N GLN A 59 -2.97 11.51 -0.11
CA GLN A 59 -3.74 12.74 -0.18
C GLN A 59 -3.58 13.64 1.05
N ALA A 60 -3.62 14.95 0.81
CA ALA A 60 -3.65 16.00 1.81
C ALA A 60 -5.09 16.29 2.27
N ASP A 61 -5.26 17.14 3.28
CA ASP A 61 -6.56 17.48 3.84
C ASP A 61 -7.44 18.30 2.89
N ASP A 62 -6.81 19.11 2.03
CA ASP A 62 -7.49 19.83 0.93
C ASP A 62 -7.84 18.91 -0.25
N GLY A 63 -7.40 17.65 -0.17
CA GLY A 63 -7.62 16.63 -1.17
C GLY A 63 -6.70 16.69 -2.38
N THR A 64 -5.70 17.58 -2.41
CA THR A 64 -4.57 17.43 -3.33
C THR A 64 -3.84 16.12 -3.03
N MET A 65 -3.21 15.55 -4.03
CA MET A 65 -2.58 14.23 -3.92
C MET A 65 -1.13 14.28 -4.34
N ILE A 66 -0.32 13.37 -3.82
CA ILE A 66 0.99 13.04 -4.36
C ILE A 66 0.95 11.62 -4.92
N ALA A 67 1.50 11.41 -6.11
CA ALA A 67 1.55 10.08 -6.73
C ALA A 67 2.95 9.78 -7.28
N LEU A 68 3.35 8.51 -7.16
CA LEU A 68 4.63 8.03 -7.68
C LEU A 68 4.47 7.59 -9.15
N ALA A 69 5.10 8.34 -10.04
CA ALA A 69 5.10 8.12 -11.49
C ALA A 69 6.39 7.41 -11.96
N PRO A 70 6.45 6.91 -13.21
CA PRO A 70 7.63 6.25 -13.75
C PRO A 70 8.84 7.17 -13.80
N GLY A 71 10.03 6.58 -13.66
CA GLY A 71 11.28 7.34 -13.57
C GLY A 71 11.46 8.03 -12.23
N GLU A 72 10.87 7.48 -11.16
CA GLU A 72 11.06 7.95 -9.78
C GLU A 72 10.63 9.41 -9.59
N ARG A 73 9.60 9.83 -10.33
CA ARG A 73 9.05 11.18 -10.30
C ARG A 73 7.87 11.27 -9.36
N LEU A 74 7.78 12.38 -8.64
CA LEU A 74 6.61 12.70 -7.82
C LEU A 74 5.73 13.67 -8.60
N HIS A 75 4.47 13.30 -8.78
CA HIS A 75 3.45 14.18 -9.35
C HIS A 75 2.54 14.68 -8.24
N LYS A 76 2.48 15.99 -8.02
CA LYS A 76 1.40 16.60 -7.23
C LYS A 76 0.18 16.72 -8.12
N LEU A 77 -0.94 16.18 -7.71
CA LEU A 77 -2.17 16.09 -8.49
C LEU A 77 -3.29 16.91 -7.82
N GLY A 78 -4.09 17.59 -8.64
CA GLY A 78 -5.41 18.07 -8.24
C GLY A 78 -6.43 16.93 -8.21
N ARG A 79 -7.58 17.15 -7.58
CA ARG A 79 -8.69 16.18 -7.52
C ARG A 79 -9.33 15.89 -8.89
N ASP A 80 -9.08 16.75 -9.87
CA ASP A 80 -9.48 16.60 -11.27
C ASP A 80 -8.44 15.84 -12.12
N GLY A 81 -7.33 15.39 -11.51
CA GLY A 81 -6.24 14.70 -12.19
C GLY A 81 -5.23 15.60 -12.89
N LYS A 82 -5.38 16.93 -12.78
CA LYS A 82 -4.38 17.87 -13.30
C LYS A 82 -3.07 17.70 -12.51
N VAL A 83 -1.95 17.57 -13.23
CA VAL A 83 -0.63 17.63 -12.62
C VAL A 83 -0.33 19.09 -12.26
N LEU A 84 -0.19 19.35 -10.96
CA LEU A 84 0.11 20.66 -10.38
C LEU A 84 1.63 20.88 -10.27
N ALA A 85 2.38 19.81 -9.98
CA ALA A 85 3.84 19.81 -9.98
C ALA A 85 4.37 18.43 -10.42
N ASP A 86 5.53 18.43 -11.04
CA ASP A 86 6.24 17.22 -11.48
C ASP A 86 7.74 17.40 -11.25
N PHE A 87 8.31 16.62 -10.34
CA PHE A 87 9.69 16.82 -9.90
C PHE A 87 10.39 15.50 -9.52
N LEU A 88 11.72 15.59 -9.54
CA LEU A 88 12.63 14.57 -9.01
C LEU A 88 12.98 14.91 -7.57
N THR A 89 13.41 13.90 -6.84
CA THR A 89 14.01 14.02 -5.51
C THR A 89 15.52 13.78 -5.61
N PRO A 90 16.32 14.11 -4.58
CA PRO A 90 17.75 13.78 -4.55
C PRO A 90 18.08 12.30 -4.74
N ILE A 91 17.10 11.41 -4.57
CA ILE A 91 17.26 9.95 -4.68
C ILE A 91 16.59 9.35 -5.91
N SER A 92 15.97 10.19 -6.76
CA SER A 92 15.38 9.77 -8.02
C SER A 92 16.48 9.51 -9.05
N ASP A 93 17.16 8.37 -8.97
CA ASP A 93 18.29 8.04 -9.83
C ASP A 93 18.16 6.64 -10.48
N GLY A 94 17.18 6.57 -11.38
CA GLY A 94 17.02 5.51 -12.35
C GLY A 94 18.14 5.45 -13.41
N ALA A 95 19.39 5.13 -13.04
CA ALA A 95 20.28 4.23 -13.78
C ALA A 95 21.53 3.88 -12.93
N PRO A 96 21.99 2.61 -12.89
CA PRO A 96 23.26 2.27 -12.24
C PRO A 96 24.45 2.94 -12.92
N GLN A 97 25.23 3.71 -12.15
CA GLN A 97 26.56 4.18 -12.55
C GLN A 97 27.58 3.05 -12.35
N PRO A 98 28.50 2.81 -13.31
CA PRO A 98 29.59 1.86 -13.10
C PRO A 98 30.57 2.39 -12.04
N GLY A 99 30.65 1.70 -10.89
CA GLY A 99 31.55 2.03 -9.78
C GLY A 99 31.03 1.49 -8.45
N PRO A 100 31.82 1.51 -7.35
CA PRO A 100 31.46 0.92 -6.04
C PRO A 100 30.48 1.80 -5.23
N VAL A 101 29.58 2.51 -5.90
CA VAL A 101 28.86 3.71 -5.40
C VAL A 101 27.94 3.49 -4.20
N ASN A 102 27.92 4.49 -3.30
CA ASN A 102 26.79 4.81 -2.44
C ASN A 102 25.60 5.18 -3.32
N LYS A 103 24.66 4.25 -3.51
CA LYS A 103 23.55 4.42 -4.42
C LYS A 103 22.23 4.44 -3.66
N PHE A 104 21.53 5.56 -3.76
CA PHE A 104 20.15 5.66 -3.32
C PHE A 104 19.18 5.06 -4.35
N HIS A 105 18.09 4.50 -3.84
CA HIS A 105 16.94 4.02 -4.59
C HIS A 105 15.69 4.63 -3.97
N GLY A 106 14.79 5.13 -4.81
CA GLY A 106 13.55 5.76 -4.41
C GLY A 106 13.20 6.93 -5.32
N PRO A 107 12.18 7.73 -4.99
CA PRO A 107 11.34 7.66 -3.80
C PRO A 107 10.35 6.50 -3.86
N PHE A 108 10.11 5.86 -2.72
CA PHE A 108 9.04 4.85 -2.56
C PHE A 108 7.98 5.35 -1.58
N ASN A 109 6.75 4.84 -1.73
CA ASN A 109 5.60 5.10 -0.85
C ASN A 109 5.47 6.57 -0.40
N PRO A 110 5.35 7.55 -1.34
CA PRO A 110 5.27 8.95 -0.97
C PRO A 110 4.00 9.26 -0.17
N GLN A 111 4.15 10.12 0.83
CA GLN A 111 3.14 10.55 1.78
C GLN A 111 3.14 12.08 1.88
N ILE A 112 2.11 12.74 1.37
CA ILE A 112 1.93 14.20 1.43
C ILE A 112 1.45 14.62 2.83
N SER A 113 1.95 15.76 3.31
CA SER A 113 1.53 16.35 4.59
C SER A 113 0.06 16.82 4.55
N PRO A 114 -0.62 16.96 5.70
CA PRO A 114 -2.02 17.42 5.75
C PRO A 114 -2.25 18.75 5.05
N ASP A 115 -1.36 19.73 5.27
CA ASP A 115 -1.40 21.03 4.59
C ASP A 115 -1.01 20.99 3.11
N GLY A 116 -0.65 19.82 2.59
CA GLY A 116 -0.26 19.62 1.21
C GLY A 116 1.08 20.25 0.85
N THR A 117 1.90 20.72 1.80
CA THR A 117 3.13 21.48 1.51
C THR A 117 4.37 20.60 1.38
N LYS A 118 4.40 19.42 2.02
CA LYS A 118 5.56 18.52 2.08
C LYS A 118 5.18 17.12 1.62
N VAL A 119 6.19 16.35 1.24
CA VAL A 119 6.06 14.93 0.91
C VAL A 119 7.18 14.19 1.60
N ALA A 120 6.83 13.23 2.44
CA ALA A 120 7.75 12.24 2.99
C ALA A 120 7.78 11.01 2.07
N TYR A 121 8.93 10.34 1.94
CA TYR A 121 9.06 9.14 1.12
C TYR A 121 10.21 8.28 1.62
N GLU A 122 10.13 7.00 1.30
CA GLU A 122 11.14 6.01 1.67
C GLU A 122 12.31 6.01 0.68
N TYR A 123 13.47 5.60 1.19
CA TYR A 123 14.64 5.32 0.38
C TYR A 123 15.39 4.09 0.87
N PHE A 124 16.11 3.45 -0.05
CA PHE A 124 17.17 2.49 0.26
C PHE A 124 18.49 3.06 -0.22
N ASN A 125 19.59 2.76 0.47
CA ASN A 125 20.93 3.17 0.08
C ASN A 125 21.89 1.99 0.20
N ASP A 126 22.43 1.59 -0.95
CA ASP A 126 23.48 0.60 -1.10
C ASP A 126 24.84 1.28 -0.92
N SER A 127 25.59 0.92 0.12
CA SER A 127 26.94 1.43 0.35
C SER A 127 27.95 0.30 0.56
N TYR A 128 29.24 0.63 0.39
CA TYR A 128 30.35 -0.22 0.82
C TYR A 128 31.12 0.50 1.92
N ASP A 129 31.22 -0.14 3.08
CA ASP A 129 32.06 0.31 4.18
C ASP A 129 33.32 -0.57 4.27
N THR A 130 34.35 -0.12 4.98
CA THR A 130 35.51 -0.98 5.30
C THR A 130 35.03 -2.16 6.17
N ALA A 131 35.37 -3.39 5.78
CA ALA A 131 34.97 -4.56 6.56
C ALA A 131 35.57 -4.50 7.99
N PRO A 132 34.80 -4.82 9.04
CA PRO A 132 35.30 -4.82 10.41
C PRO A 132 36.57 -5.68 10.55
N GLY A 133 37.61 -5.12 11.18
CA GLY A 133 38.89 -5.80 11.34
C GLY A 133 39.86 -5.71 10.15
N CYS A 134 39.45 -5.07 9.04
CA CYS A 134 40.37 -4.72 7.99
C CYS A 134 41.35 -3.63 8.42
N ASN A 135 42.62 -3.87 8.14
CA ASN A 135 43.73 -2.95 8.33
C ASN A 135 44.73 -3.09 7.17
N GLU A 136 45.82 -2.34 7.22
CA GLU A 136 46.86 -2.31 6.17
C GLU A 136 47.51 -3.68 5.89
N LEU A 137 47.36 -4.65 6.79
CA LEU A 137 47.90 -6.01 6.65
C LEU A 137 46.88 -7.02 6.07
N THR A 138 45.65 -6.58 5.79
CA THR A 138 44.57 -7.46 5.34
C THR A 138 44.54 -7.54 3.81
N VAL A 139 44.40 -8.76 3.25
CA VAL A 139 44.36 -8.98 1.80
C VAL A 139 43.00 -8.54 1.23
N PRO A 140 42.94 -7.70 0.17
CA PRO A 140 41.70 -7.26 -0.47
C PRO A 140 40.80 -8.40 -1.02
N PRO A 141 39.47 -8.17 -1.18
CA PRO A 141 38.77 -6.90 -0.97
C PRO A 141 38.34 -6.69 0.48
N CYS A 142 38.73 -5.53 1.04
CA CYS A 142 38.43 -5.12 2.41
C CYS A 142 37.17 -4.25 2.49
N VAL A 143 36.08 -4.70 1.87
CA VAL A 143 34.81 -3.98 1.84
C VAL A 143 33.67 -4.87 2.32
N ALA A 144 32.78 -4.29 3.12
CA ALA A 144 31.51 -4.87 3.52
C ALA A 144 30.39 -4.10 2.83
N TYR A 145 29.52 -4.82 2.13
CA TYR A 145 28.30 -4.25 1.58
C TYR A 145 27.32 -3.96 2.72
N LYS A 146 26.72 -2.77 2.70
CA LYS A 146 25.74 -2.30 3.66
C LYS A 146 24.51 -1.78 2.93
N LEU A 147 23.36 -2.35 3.25
CA LEU A 147 22.07 -1.80 2.87
C LEU A 147 21.57 -0.95 4.05
N SER A 148 21.32 0.31 3.79
CA SER A 148 20.67 1.23 4.73
C SER A 148 19.34 1.71 4.14
N HIS A 149 18.43 2.15 4.99
CA HIS A 149 17.17 2.73 4.54
C HIS A 149 16.75 3.87 5.47
N GLY A 150 15.72 4.59 5.05
CA GLY A 150 15.14 5.63 5.88
C GLY A 150 14.02 6.37 5.17
N THR A 151 13.73 7.55 5.70
CA THR A 151 12.75 8.49 5.17
C THR A 151 13.46 9.79 4.77
N LEU A 152 12.95 10.39 3.71
CA LEU A 152 13.32 11.73 3.28
C LEU A 152 12.08 12.59 3.12
N VAL A 153 12.27 13.90 3.15
CA VAL A 153 11.19 14.87 2.98
C VAL A 153 11.57 15.85 1.88
N SER A 154 10.59 16.25 1.08
CA SER A 154 10.72 17.34 0.11
C SER A 154 9.50 18.24 0.18
N ASN A 155 9.65 19.48 -0.30
CA ASN A 155 8.51 20.31 -0.64
C ASN A 155 7.69 19.60 -1.72
N SER A 156 6.37 19.76 -1.65
CA SER A 156 5.43 19.08 -2.55
C SER A 156 5.40 19.63 -3.97
N ASP A 157 6.09 20.75 -4.22
CA ASP A 157 6.08 21.48 -5.49
C ASP A 157 7.42 21.45 -6.23
N GLY A 158 8.45 20.81 -5.68
CA GLY A 158 9.75 20.80 -6.34
C GLY A 158 10.86 20.04 -5.62
N PHE A 159 11.97 19.92 -6.35
CA PHE A 159 13.20 19.34 -5.84
C PHE A 159 13.62 20.02 -4.54
N THR A 160 13.93 19.23 -3.52
CA THR A 160 14.36 19.73 -2.21
C THR A 160 15.66 19.04 -1.81
N PRO A 161 16.74 19.78 -1.55
CA PRO A 161 18.02 19.19 -1.19
C PRO A 161 18.01 18.65 0.25
N PHE A 162 18.88 17.67 0.55
CA PHE A 162 18.91 16.95 1.83
C PHE A 162 19.04 17.87 3.04
N GLU A 163 19.77 18.97 2.91
CA GLU A 163 20.06 19.93 3.98
C GLU A 163 18.79 20.66 4.46
N THR A 164 17.70 20.61 3.70
CA THR A 164 16.44 21.29 4.05
C THR A 164 15.76 20.63 5.25
N TYR A 165 15.68 19.29 5.24
CA TYR A 165 14.95 18.51 6.25
C TYR A 165 15.79 17.42 6.91
N GLY A 166 17.04 17.24 6.46
CA GLY A 166 17.94 16.19 6.91
C GLY A 166 17.73 14.85 6.21
N LEU A 167 18.68 13.95 6.43
CA LEU A 167 18.59 12.54 6.03
C LEU A 167 18.06 11.73 7.21
N LEU A 168 16.78 11.33 7.18
CA LEU A 168 16.14 10.64 8.29
C LEU A 168 16.41 9.14 8.20
N THR A 169 17.58 8.70 8.66
CA THR A 169 18.00 7.29 8.58
C THR A 169 17.24 6.38 9.56
N GLY A 170 17.21 5.08 9.29
CA GLY A 170 16.96 4.04 10.28
C GLY A 170 15.53 3.51 10.40
N TRP A 171 14.54 4.25 9.90
CA TRP A 171 13.11 3.85 9.88
C TRP A 171 12.45 4.32 8.58
N MET A 172 11.57 3.50 8.03
CA MET A 172 10.77 3.74 6.81
C MET A 172 9.30 4.00 7.16
N TRP A 173 8.40 3.77 6.20
CA TRP A 173 6.95 3.91 6.34
C TRP A 173 6.51 5.20 7.04
N PRO A 174 6.85 6.37 6.45
CA PRO A 174 6.49 7.63 7.06
C PRO A 174 4.99 7.85 7.01
N VAL A 175 4.41 8.29 8.12
CA VAL A 175 3.05 8.81 8.20
C VAL A 175 3.10 10.15 8.90
N TRP A 176 2.38 11.14 8.37
CA TRP A 176 2.27 12.44 9.02
C TRP A 176 1.31 12.35 10.22
N LEU A 177 1.69 12.91 11.36
CA LEU A 177 0.80 13.11 12.51
C LEU A 177 0.27 14.54 12.56
N ASP A 178 1.06 15.50 12.08
CA ASP A 178 0.67 16.87 11.78
C ASP A 178 1.43 17.38 10.54
N ASN A 179 1.64 18.69 10.37
CA ASN A 179 2.35 19.29 9.22
C ASN A 179 3.89 19.24 9.33
N GLU A 180 4.41 18.86 10.49
CA GLU A 180 5.83 18.89 10.85
C GLU A 180 6.30 17.60 11.52
N THR A 181 5.40 16.72 11.97
CA THR A 181 5.75 15.52 12.72
C THR A 181 5.43 14.27 11.93
N LEU A 182 6.45 13.42 11.77
CA LEU A 182 6.34 12.10 11.16
C LEU A 182 6.36 11.02 12.24
N LEU A 183 5.46 10.06 12.14
CA LEU A 183 5.64 8.71 12.64
C LEU A 183 6.42 7.92 11.58
N ARG A 184 7.48 7.21 11.98
CA ARG A 184 8.25 6.31 11.10
C ARG A 184 8.37 4.96 11.77
N SER A 185 8.25 3.87 11.00
CA SER A 185 8.29 2.50 11.50
C SER A 185 9.23 1.62 10.67
N ASP A 186 9.28 0.31 10.93
CA ASP A 186 10.16 -0.64 10.22
C ASP A 186 11.66 -0.28 10.42
N PRO A 187 12.21 -0.56 11.61
CA PRO A 187 13.59 -0.21 11.92
C PRO A 187 14.60 -1.01 11.09
N ALA A 188 15.68 -0.35 10.67
CA ALA A 188 16.81 -0.98 9.97
C ALA A 188 17.60 -1.97 10.85
N GLY A 189 17.58 -1.75 12.16
CA GLY A 189 18.29 -2.55 13.14
C GLY A 189 17.33 -3.43 13.92
N ILE A 190 17.73 -4.69 14.14
CA ILE A 190 17.08 -5.52 15.16
C ILE A 190 17.26 -4.88 16.53
N LEU A 191 16.28 -5.02 17.42
CA LEU A 191 16.27 -4.46 18.78
C LEU A 191 16.16 -2.93 18.86
N ASN A 192 15.88 -2.24 17.75
CA ASN A 192 15.39 -0.86 17.81
C ASN A 192 13.89 -0.83 18.16
N ASP A 193 13.40 0.35 18.52
CA ASP A 193 11.96 0.62 18.59
C ASP A 193 11.29 0.40 17.25
N ASP A 194 10.08 -0.15 17.29
CA ASP A 194 9.28 -0.44 16.10
C ASP A 194 8.83 0.85 15.41
N ALA A 195 8.58 1.90 16.19
CA ALA A 195 8.29 3.21 15.65
C ALA A 195 8.89 4.37 16.47
N VAL A 196 9.24 5.42 15.73
CA VAL A 196 9.81 6.66 16.24
C VAL A 196 9.03 7.85 15.71
N LEU A 197 9.07 8.94 16.46
CA LEU A 197 8.57 10.24 16.04
C LEU A 197 9.73 11.11 15.57
N THR A 198 9.46 11.99 14.61
CA THR A 198 10.45 12.93 14.12
C THR A 198 9.77 14.24 13.78
N LYS A 199 10.08 15.27 14.57
CA LYS A 199 9.63 16.62 14.31
C LYS A 199 10.62 17.33 13.40
N LEU A 200 10.14 17.83 12.27
CA LEU A 200 10.90 18.64 11.33
C LEU A 200 11.20 20.00 11.95
N GLY A 201 12.42 20.51 11.75
CA GLY A 201 12.84 21.79 12.34
C GLY A 201 14.27 22.20 12.05
N GLY A 202 14.95 21.56 11.09
CA GLY A 202 16.34 21.83 10.73
C GLY A 202 17.00 20.62 10.05
N PRO A 203 18.29 20.69 9.71
CA PRO A 203 19.01 19.65 8.96
C PRO A 203 19.23 18.35 9.74
N ASN A 204 19.08 18.36 11.06
CA ASN A 204 19.25 17.21 11.94
C ASN A 204 18.07 17.12 12.90
N PRO A 205 16.86 16.79 12.43
CA PRO A 205 15.71 16.66 13.31
C PRO A 205 15.94 15.51 14.30
N ALA A 206 15.62 15.76 15.56
CA ALA A 206 15.77 14.76 16.61
C ALA A 206 14.78 13.60 16.37
N VAL A 207 15.25 12.39 16.64
CA VAL A 207 14.42 11.20 16.71
C VAL A 207 13.95 11.06 18.16
N ASP A 208 12.65 10.89 18.33
CA ASP A 208 11.99 10.67 19.62
C ASP A 208 11.47 9.22 19.62
N HIS A 209 11.96 8.39 20.54
CA HIS A 209 11.66 6.97 20.55
C HIS A 209 10.30 6.74 21.18
N TRP A 210 9.40 6.04 20.50
CA TRP A 210 8.00 6.02 20.94
C TRP A 210 7.47 4.63 21.27
N PHE A 211 7.58 3.67 20.35
CA PHE A 211 6.82 2.43 20.46
C PHE A 211 7.63 1.18 20.15
N TYR A 212 7.45 0.17 21.00
CA TYR A 212 8.01 -1.16 20.86
C TYR A 212 6.96 -2.22 21.23
N ASP A 213 6.71 -3.16 20.34
CA ASP A 213 5.81 -4.29 20.56
C ASP A 213 6.58 -5.49 21.13
N ASN A 214 6.45 -5.70 22.44
CA ASN A 214 7.08 -6.82 23.13
C ASN A 214 6.43 -8.19 22.87
N ASN A 215 5.28 -8.24 22.19
CA ASN A 215 4.57 -9.49 21.91
C ASN A 215 5.07 -10.14 20.61
N GLN A 216 6.23 -10.82 20.71
CA GLN A 216 6.90 -11.74 19.77
C GLN A 216 6.69 -11.51 18.25
N GLY A 217 7.76 -11.05 17.59
CA GLY A 217 7.94 -10.92 16.14
C GLY A 217 9.27 -10.21 15.79
N LEU A 218 9.47 -9.86 14.50
CA LEU A 218 10.48 -8.91 14.02
C LEU A 218 9.98 -7.45 14.14
N GLY A 219 9.19 -7.15 15.18
CA GLY A 219 8.58 -5.85 15.38
C GLY A 219 7.28 -5.62 14.60
N VAL A 220 6.92 -4.34 14.49
CA VAL A 220 5.75 -3.84 13.77
C VAL A 220 6.23 -2.88 12.67
N ILE A 221 5.69 -3.06 11.47
CA ILE A 221 5.99 -2.25 10.28
C ILE A 221 4.73 -1.56 9.78
N ALA A 222 4.89 -0.60 8.86
CA ALA A 222 3.77 0.15 8.26
C ALA A 222 2.79 0.63 9.34
N MET A 223 3.32 1.23 10.40
CA MET A 223 2.49 1.80 11.44
C MET A 223 1.82 3.08 10.95
N ASP A 224 0.54 3.23 11.30
CA ASP A 224 -0.24 4.44 11.05
C ASP A 224 -1.02 4.77 12.33
N MET A 225 -1.23 6.06 12.59
CA MET A 225 -1.90 6.56 13.78
C MET A 225 -2.92 7.63 13.39
N GLY A 226 -4.09 7.57 14.01
CA GLY A 226 -5.12 8.58 13.85
C GLY A 226 -4.63 9.97 14.29
N ARG A 227 -5.17 11.03 13.68
CA ARG A 227 -4.80 12.42 14.03
C ARG A 227 -5.28 12.83 15.43
N ASP A 228 -6.19 12.06 16.03
CA ASP A 228 -6.59 12.18 17.44
C ASP A 228 -5.56 11.55 18.41
N LEU A 229 -4.53 10.90 17.86
CA LEU A 229 -3.45 10.23 18.58
C LEU A 229 -3.92 9.15 19.56
N GLN A 230 -5.15 8.65 19.42
CA GLN A 230 -5.74 7.68 20.37
C GLN A 230 -5.48 6.24 19.96
N TYR A 231 -5.41 5.98 18.66
CA TYR A 231 -5.24 4.63 18.12
C TYR A 231 -4.16 4.60 17.05
N ALA A 232 -3.42 3.50 17.06
CA ALA A 232 -2.48 3.16 16.01
C ALA A 232 -2.75 1.75 15.49
N ILE A 233 -2.37 1.51 14.25
CA ILE A 233 -2.39 0.19 13.63
C ILE A 233 -1.01 -0.11 13.06
N GLY A 234 -0.69 -1.39 12.90
CA GLY A 234 0.55 -1.79 12.26
C GLY A 234 0.55 -3.24 11.82
N ILE A 235 1.34 -3.53 10.80
CA ILE A 235 1.53 -4.87 10.25
C ILE A 235 2.62 -5.57 11.05
N ALA A 236 2.39 -6.82 11.43
CA ALA A 236 3.30 -7.60 12.25
C ALA A 236 3.37 -9.05 11.78
N GLY A 237 4.31 -9.80 12.34
CA GLY A 237 4.55 -11.21 12.00
C GLY A 237 5.67 -11.39 10.99
N PHE A 238 6.17 -12.62 10.85
CA PHE A 238 7.35 -12.92 10.02
C PHE A 238 7.07 -12.83 8.51
N SER A 239 5.80 -12.82 8.12
CA SER A 239 5.34 -12.83 6.74
C SER A 239 4.25 -11.78 6.52
N ASP A 240 4.21 -10.74 7.36
CA ASP A 240 3.21 -9.68 7.36
C ASP A 240 1.79 -10.25 7.54
N GLU A 241 1.65 -11.33 8.31
CA GLU A 241 0.43 -12.12 8.44
C GLU A 241 -0.50 -11.66 9.57
N LYS A 242 -0.08 -10.63 10.34
CA LYS A 242 -0.87 -10.03 11.42
C LYS A 242 -1.06 -8.55 11.18
N LEU A 243 -2.24 -8.04 11.51
CA LEU A 243 -2.52 -6.61 11.60
C LEU A 243 -2.94 -6.33 13.04
N ARG A 244 -2.21 -5.47 13.75
CA ARG A 244 -2.44 -5.18 15.17
C ARG A 244 -3.02 -3.79 15.32
N VAL A 245 -3.91 -3.64 16.29
CA VAL A 245 -4.53 -2.38 16.70
C VAL A 245 -4.11 -2.08 18.13
N TYR A 246 -3.67 -0.86 18.35
CA TYR A 246 -3.19 -0.36 19.64
C TYR A 246 -4.00 0.86 20.08
N ARG A 247 -4.13 1.02 21.39
CA ARG A 247 -4.58 2.27 22.00
C ARG A 247 -3.38 2.94 22.64
N THR A 248 -3.19 4.23 22.38
CA THR A 248 -2.16 5.00 23.08
C THR A 248 -2.58 5.20 24.54
N THR A 249 -1.65 5.04 25.46
CA THR A 249 -1.91 5.19 26.90
C THR A 249 -1.61 6.61 27.38
N MET A 250 -0.94 7.39 26.53
CA MET A 250 -0.54 8.78 26.76
C MET A 250 -0.32 9.50 25.43
N ASN A 251 -0.10 10.81 25.48
CA ASN A 251 0.28 11.57 24.31
C ASN A 251 1.64 11.06 23.77
N PRO A 252 1.73 10.66 22.49
CA PRO A 252 2.98 10.24 21.88
C PRO A 252 4.09 11.31 21.95
N PHE A 253 3.73 12.60 21.92
CA PHE A 253 4.69 13.69 21.97
C PHE A 253 5.25 13.86 23.39
N GLY A 254 6.52 13.50 23.56
CA GLY A 254 7.18 13.51 24.86
C GLY A 254 6.81 12.32 25.76
N ALA A 255 6.35 11.23 25.16
CA ALA A 255 6.28 9.94 25.84
C ALA A 255 7.70 9.53 26.31
N PRO A 256 7.83 8.79 27.42
CA PRO A 256 9.14 8.31 27.86
C PRO A 256 9.70 7.32 26.84
N ASP A 257 10.97 7.50 26.48
CA ASP A 257 11.72 6.56 25.64
C ASP A 257 11.72 5.16 26.27
N TRP A 258 11.69 4.14 25.40
CA TRP A 258 11.89 2.77 25.83
C TRP A 258 13.35 2.54 26.23
N ASP A 259 13.58 2.06 27.45
CA ASP A 259 14.91 1.71 27.90
C ASP A 259 15.30 0.32 27.35
N HIS A 260 16.19 0.32 26.35
CA HIS A 260 16.75 -0.88 25.72
C HIS A 260 18.00 -1.42 26.44
N THR A 261 18.43 -0.79 27.54
CA THR A 261 19.67 -1.22 28.20
C THR A 261 19.53 -2.62 28.80
N PRO A 262 20.42 -3.57 28.40
CA PRO A 262 20.39 -4.89 28.99
C PRO A 262 20.78 -4.77 30.47
N PHE A 263 20.05 -5.49 31.34
CA PHE A 263 20.31 -5.60 32.78
C PHE A 263 19.97 -4.36 33.64
N THR A 264 19.17 -3.40 33.16
CA THR A 264 18.58 -2.40 34.05
C THR A 264 17.33 -2.94 34.73
N ASN A 265 17.05 -2.36 35.90
CA ASN A 265 15.90 -2.70 36.73
C ASN A 265 14.67 -1.84 36.34
N HIS A 266 14.76 -1.11 35.23
CA HIS A 266 13.78 -0.13 34.83
C HIS A 266 12.58 -0.83 34.21
N VAL A 267 11.40 -0.49 34.71
CA VAL A 267 10.14 -0.94 34.13
C VAL A 267 9.76 0.07 33.05
N ASN A 268 9.81 -0.35 31.79
CA ASN A 268 9.34 0.48 30.69
C ASN A 268 7.86 0.80 30.87
N VAL A 269 7.51 2.08 30.67
CA VAL A 269 6.13 2.54 30.69
C VAL A 269 5.52 2.26 29.31
N PRO A 270 4.49 1.41 29.18
CA PRO A 270 3.88 1.16 27.88
C PRO A 270 3.26 2.46 27.34
N THR A 271 3.74 2.95 26.20
CA THR A 271 3.23 4.15 25.51
C THR A 271 1.98 3.86 24.68
N ALA A 272 1.80 2.59 24.32
CA ALA A 272 0.57 2.05 23.76
C ALA A 272 0.33 0.63 24.29
N GLU A 273 -0.93 0.22 24.33
CA GLU A 273 -1.34 -1.12 24.71
C GLU A 273 -2.02 -1.84 23.53
N PRO A 274 -1.79 -3.15 23.36
CA PRO A 274 -2.48 -3.92 22.33
C PRO A 274 -3.97 -4.02 22.66
N CYS A 275 -4.83 -3.68 21.70
CA CYS A 275 -6.27 -3.89 21.81
C CYS A 275 -6.67 -5.25 21.22
N TRP A 276 -6.52 -5.40 19.90
CA TRP A 276 -6.91 -6.59 19.14
C TRP A 276 -6.10 -6.66 17.84
N GLY A 277 -6.29 -7.73 17.07
CA GLY A 277 -5.64 -7.84 15.77
C GLY A 277 -6.32 -8.84 14.86
N LEU A 278 -5.98 -8.75 13.58
CA LEU A 278 -6.41 -9.67 12.54
C LEU A 278 -5.27 -10.60 12.15
N VAL A 279 -5.62 -11.83 11.77
CA VAL A 279 -4.70 -12.79 11.18
C VAL A 279 -5.16 -13.05 9.75
N GLY A 280 -4.24 -12.89 8.80
CA GLY A 280 -4.50 -13.02 7.38
C GLY A 280 -3.35 -13.73 6.65
N ALA A 281 -3.48 -13.90 5.34
CA ALA A 281 -2.42 -14.50 4.54
C ALA A 281 -1.22 -13.56 4.36
N LYS A 282 -1.49 -12.27 4.10
CA LYS A 282 -0.51 -11.18 4.02
C LYS A 282 -1.21 -9.82 3.97
N PHE A 283 -0.82 -8.90 4.83
CA PHE A 283 -1.17 -7.48 4.78
C PHE A 283 -0.09 -6.71 4.00
N LEU A 284 -0.47 -5.66 3.29
CA LEU A 284 0.41 -4.94 2.35
C LEU A 284 0.58 -3.46 2.65
N SER A 285 -0.41 -2.85 3.29
CA SER A 285 -0.46 -1.40 3.58
C SER A 285 -1.57 -1.14 4.58
N THR A 286 -1.45 -0.01 5.27
CA THR A 286 -2.35 0.49 6.30
C THR A 286 -2.67 1.95 5.97
N SER A 287 -3.87 2.39 6.35
CA SER A 287 -4.20 3.81 6.34
C SER A 287 -5.27 4.12 7.38
N MET A 288 -4.95 4.97 8.36
CA MET A 288 -5.90 5.38 9.40
C MET A 288 -6.84 6.45 8.88
N ALA A 289 -8.12 6.35 9.25
CA ALA A 289 -9.04 7.46 9.06
C ALA A 289 -8.58 8.66 9.91
N PRO A 290 -8.76 9.91 9.44
CA PRO A 290 -8.40 11.10 10.23
C PRO A 290 -9.05 11.14 11.62
N SER A 291 -10.24 10.55 11.75
CA SER A 291 -10.97 10.43 13.02
C SER A 291 -10.33 9.47 14.04
N GLY A 292 -9.38 8.63 13.63
CA GLY A 292 -8.79 7.59 14.50
C GLY A 292 -9.71 6.41 14.81
N ARG A 293 -10.94 6.37 14.26
CA ARG A 293 -11.98 5.38 14.60
C ARG A 293 -12.29 4.35 13.51
N ALA A 294 -11.55 4.40 12.42
CA ALA A 294 -11.60 3.42 11.36
C ALA A 294 -10.25 3.39 10.65
N PHE A 295 -10.04 2.35 9.86
CA PHE A 295 -8.88 2.26 9.01
C PHE A 295 -9.15 1.43 7.77
N ALA A 296 -8.35 1.69 6.75
CA ALA A 296 -8.22 0.88 5.56
C ALA A 296 -6.94 0.05 5.63
N TYR A 297 -6.96 -1.13 5.03
CA TYR A 297 -5.76 -1.95 4.87
C TYR A 297 -5.78 -2.70 3.54
N GLY A 298 -4.61 -2.87 2.94
CA GLY A 298 -4.43 -3.57 1.68
C GLY A 298 -4.10 -5.04 1.87
N THR A 299 -4.71 -5.90 1.06
CA THR A 299 -4.36 -7.32 0.89
C THR A 299 -4.14 -7.64 -0.58
N ALA A 300 -3.85 -8.90 -0.91
CA ALA A 300 -3.80 -9.33 -2.31
C ALA A 300 -5.16 -9.23 -3.04
N GLU A 301 -6.28 -9.19 -2.31
CA GLU A 301 -7.62 -9.13 -2.87
C GLU A 301 -8.10 -7.70 -3.15
N GLY A 302 -7.56 -6.72 -2.43
CA GLY A 302 -7.94 -5.31 -2.54
C GLY A 302 -7.80 -4.57 -1.22
N VAL A 303 -8.53 -3.47 -1.09
CA VAL A 303 -8.58 -2.66 0.13
C VAL A 303 -9.82 -3.02 0.94
N HIS A 304 -9.58 -3.34 2.21
CA HIS A 304 -10.61 -3.55 3.21
C HIS A 304 -10.73 -2.31 4.10
N VAL A 305 -11.92 -2.09 4.63
CA VAL A 305 -12.22 -1.02 5.60
C VAL A 305 -12.87 -1.62 6.84
N THR A 306 -12.41 -1.22 8.02
CA THR A 306 -12.99 -1.64 9.30
C THR A 306 -13.03 -0.48 10.27
N SER A 307 -13.93 -0.57 11.26
CA SER A 307 -14.01 0.38 12.37
C SER A 307 -13.17 -0.10 13.55
N ILE A 308 -12.78 0.85 14.40
CA ILE A 308 -12.17 0.60 15.71
C ILE A 308 -13.24 0.87 16.77
N PRO A 309 -13.80 -0.18 17.39
CA PRO A 309 -14.72 -0.02 18.51
C PRO A 309 -14.07 0.72 19.68
N GLU A 310 -14.88 1.39 20.49
CA GLU A 310 -14.39 2.04 21.70
C GLU A 310 -13.83 1.04 22.72
N ASN A 311 -12.99 1.55 23.63
CA ASN A 311 -12.46 0.81 24.77
C ASN A 311 -11.69 -0.47 24.40
N CYS A 312 -10.97 -0.44 23.27
CA CYS A 312 -10.23 -1.60 22.75
C CYS A 312 -11.09 -2.85 22.50
N ALA A 313 -12.41 -2.71 22.35
CA ALA A 313 -13.24 -3.88 22.02
C ALA A 313 -12.83 -4.46 20.66
N GLU A 314 -12.93 -5.78 20.53
CA GLU A 314 -12.51 -6.51 19.33
C GLU A 314 -13.29 -6.03 18.10
N GLY A 315 -12.55 -5.55 17.09
CA GLY A 315 -13.09 -5.18 15.80
C GLY A 315 -13.24 -6.38 14.86
N GLY A 316 -14.10 -6.24 13.86
CA GLY A 316 -14.25 -7.24 12.81
C GLY A 316 -13.13 -7.18 11.76
N PRO A 317 -13.04 -8.18 10.87
CA PRO A 317 -12.09 -8.18 9.76
C PRO A 317 -12.37 -7.06 8.73
N GLY A 318 -13.43 -6.27 8.90
CA GLY A 318 -13.82 -5.26 7.93
C GLY A 318 -14.48 -5.84 6.68
N THR A 319 -14.84 -4.93 5.77
CA THR A 319 -15.47 -5.24 4.49
C THR A 319 -14.46 -5.01 3.38
N LEU A 320 -14.41 -5.90 2.38
CA LEU A 320 -13.68 -5.64 1.14
C LEU A 320 -14.43 -4.58 0.34
N VAL A 321 -13.91 -3.34 0.35
CA VAL A 321 -14.58 -2.19 -0.26
C VAL A 321 -14.07 -1.94 -1.69
N LEU A 322 -12.77 -2.11 -1.92
CA LEU A 322 -12.15 -1.80 -3.22
C LEU A 322 -11.38 -3.02 -3.78
N PRO A 323 -12.07 -3.95 -4.48
CA PRO A 323 -11.43 -5.13 -5.05
C PRO A 323 -10.31 -4.80 -6.06
N GLY A 324 -9.14 -5.39 -5.85
CA GLY A 324 -7.95 -5.21 -6.69
C GLY A 324 -7.28 -3.83 -6.58
N ALA A 325 -7.73 -2.97 -5.67
CA ALA A 325 -7.06 -1.72 -5.34
C ALA A 325 -5.82 -1.97 -4.46
N LYS A 326 -4.89 -1.03 -4.46
CA LYS A 326 -3.68 -1.03 -3.62
C LYS A 326 -3.32 0.38 -3.18
N SER A 327 -2.42 0.49 -2.20
CA SER A 327 -1.92 1.76 -1.66
C SER A 327 -3.07 2.69 -1.25
N PRO A 328 -3.97 2.26 -0.34
CA PRO A 328 -5.00 3.14 0.18
C PRO A 328 -4.39 4.26 1.01
N ASP A 329 -4.99 5.44 0.92
CA ASP A 329 -4.65 6.58 1.76
C ASP A 329 -5.92 7.37 2.10
N TRP A 330 -6.29 7.37 3.37
CA TRP A 330 -7.55 7.90 3.88
C TRP A 330 -7.37 9.33 4.34
N GLY A 331 -8.12 10.24 3.72
CA GLY A 331 -8.09 11.68 4.03
C GLY A 331 -9.47 12.25 4.29
N PRO A 332 -9.54 13.47 4.84
CA PRO A 332 -10.79 14.14 5.22
C PRO A 332 -11.49 14.87 4.06
N ALA A 333 -10.92 14.83 2.86
CA ALA A 333 -11.50 15.48 1.68
C ALA A 333 -12.57 14.61 1.02
N ASP A 334 -13.74 15.18 0.70
CA ASP A 334 -14.86 14.41 0.12
C ASP A 334 -14.57 13.91 -1.28
N VAL A 335 -15.15 12.77 -1.66
CA VAL A 335 -15.19 12.33 -3.06
C VAL A 335 -15.94 13.38 -3.90
N PRO A 336 -15.29 13.99 -4.91
CA PRO A 336 -15.95 14.99 -5.75
C PRO A 336 -17.25 14.47 -6.37
N ALA A 337 -18.22 15.36 -6.54
CA ALA A 337 -19.41 15.02 -7.32
C ALA A 337 -19.00 14.61 -8.74
N PRO A 338 -19.65 13.60 -9.37
CA PRO A 338 -19.35 13.22 -10.74
C PRO A 338 -19.54 14.42 -11.68
N THR A 339 -18.48 14.88 -12.32
CA THR A 339 -18.61 15.97 -13.32
C THR A 339 -19.28 15.41 -14.58
N ALA A 340 -20.09 16.20 -15.30
CA ALA A 340 -20.78 15.75 -16.51
C ALA A 340 -19.84 15.14 -17.58
N ALA A 341 -18.58 15.56 -17.65
CA ALA A 341 -17.56 14.94 -18.52
C ALA A 341 -17.25 13.46 -18.18
N GLN A 342 -17.47 13.03 -16.94
CA GLN A 342 -17.36 11.63 -16.51
C GLN A 342 -18.63 10.82 -16.80
N THR A 343 -19.76 11.46 -17.15
CA THR A 343 -21.02 10.74 -17.46
C THR A 343 -21.01 10.00 -18.81
N GLY A 344 -19.98 10.21 -19.63
CA GLY A 344 -19.69 9.40 -20.81
C GLY A 344 -18.96 8.08 -20.51
N GLN A 345 -18.44 7.92 -19.28
CA GLN A 345 -17.92 6.65 -18.80
C GLN A 345 -19.06 5.93 -18.06
N PRO A 346 -19.43 4.70 -18.46
CA PRO A 346 -20.40 3.92 -17.70
C PRO A 346 -19.93 3.88 -16.25
N ALA A 347 -20.83 4.14 -15.31
CA ALA A 347 -20.61 3.83 -13.89
C ALA A 347 -19.94 2.45 -13.81
N PRO A 348 -18.91 2.26 -12.96
CA PRO A 348 -18.35 0.94 -12.77
C PRO A 348 -19.50 0.07 -12.27
N ASP A 349 -20.04 -0.76 -13.17
CA ASP A 349 -20.91 -1.86 -12.78
C ASP A 349 -20.19 -2.55 -11.62
N THR A 350 -20.88 -2.70 -10.50
CA THR A 350 -20.49 -3.58 -9.38
C THR A 350 -20.33 -5.05 -9.81
N LYS A 351 -20.42 -5.36 -11.11
CA LYS A 351 -19.68 -6.48 -11.69
C LYS A 351 -18.20 -6.13 -11.72
N ALA A 352 -17.49 -6.65 -10.72
CA ALA A 352 -16.06 -6.92 -10.75
C ALA A 352 -15.56 -7.00 -12.19
N PRO A 353 -14.51 -6.25 -12.56
CA PRO A 353 -14.00 -6.28 -13.91
C PRO A 353 -13.78 -7.74 -14.21
N ALA A 354 -14.52 -8.26 -15.19
CA ALA A 354 -14.10 -9.45 -15.87
C ALA A 354 -12.75 -9.05 -16.44
N THR A 355 -11.68 -9.31 -15.66
CA THR A 355 -10.38 -9.64 -16.19
C THR A 355 -10.75 -10.50 -17.37
N LYS A 356 -10.53 -10.00 -18.59
CA LYS A 356 -10.65 -10.83 -19.78
C LYS A 356 -9.62 -11.91 -19.53
N THR A 357 -10.03 -12.97 -18.81
CA THR A 357 -9.25 -14.16 -18.56
C THR A 357 -8.85 -14.52 -19.97
N PRO A 358 -7.57 -14.36 -20.36
CA PRO A 358 -7.21 -14.40 -21.77
C PRO A 358 -7.83 -15.67 -22.32
N ALA A 359 -8.75 -15.47 -23.26
CA ALA A 359 -9.62 -16.53 -23.72
C ALA A 359 -8.71 -17.71 -24.06
N LEU A 360 -9.08 -18.91 -23.60
CA LEU A 360 -8.27 -20.10 -23.79
C LEU A 360 -7.92 -20.20 -25.28
N LYS A 361 -6.65 -20.03 -25.63
CA LYS A 361 -6.20 -19.89 -27.03
C LYS A 361 -5.22 -21.01 -27.33
N LEU A 362 -5.54 -21.82 -28.33
CA LEU A 362 -4.69 -22.91 -28.80
C LEU A 362 -4.14 -22.56 -30.19
N LYS A 363 -2.82 -22.40 -30.30
CA LYS A 363 -2.11 -22.15 -31.56
C LYS A 363 -1.34 -23.39 -31.97
N LEU A 364 -1.40 -23.74 -33.26
CA LEU A 364 -0.62 -24.82 -33.85
C LEU A 364 0.44 -24.26 -34.80
N ALA A 365 1.63 -24.82 -34.74
CA ALA A 365 2.73 -24.49 -35.64
C ALA A 365 3.53 -25.74 -36.03
N ARG A 366 4.13 -25.71 -37.22
CA ARG A 366 5.12 -26.72 -37.62
C ARG A 366 6.42 -26.46 -36.85
N SER A 367 7.10 -27.51 -36.44
CA SER A 367 8.39 -27.44 -35.73
C SER A 367 9.33 -28.53 -36.25
N LYS A 368 10.64 -28.37 -36.04
CA LYS A 368 11.66 -29.34 -36.51
C LYS A 368 11.39 -30.79 -36.03
N GLY A 369 10.65 -30.97 -34.92
CA GLY A 369 10.28 -32.28 -34.36
C GLY A 369 8.82 -32.73 -34.56
N GLY A 370 8.03 -32.03 -35.38
CA GLY A 370 6.61 -32.34 -35.61
C GLY A 370 5.69 -31.13 -35.42
N LEU A 371 4.49 -31.35 -34.88
CA LEU A 371 3.51 -30.31 -34.61
C LEU A 371 3.66 -29.75 -33.19
N ARG A 372 3.94 -28.46 -33.07
CA ARG A 372 3.92 -27.75 -31.77
C ARG A 372 2.52 -27.20 -31.51
N ALA A 373 1.97 -27.50 -30.35
CA ALA A 373 0.71 -26.97 -29.85
C ALA A 373 0.99 -26.08 -28.63
N THR A 374 0.61 -24.81 -28.72
CA THR A 374 0.80 -23.81 -27.66
C THR A 374 -0.55 -23.40 -27.11
N LEU A 375 -0.74 -23.57 -25.82
CA LEU A 375 -1.91 -23.12 -25.09
C LEU A 375 -1.57 -21.84 -24.31
N THR A 376 -2.37 -20.80 -24.50
CA THR A 376 -2.36 -19.58 -23.69
C THR A 376 -3.63 -19.56 -22.83
N THR A 377 -3.45 -19.29 -21.55
CA THR A 377 -4.46 -19.28 -20.49
C THR A 377 -4.25 -18.05 -19.60
N GLY A 378 -5.22 -17.75 -18.74
CA GLY A 378 -5.16 -16.65 -17.78
C GLY A 378 -4.70 -17.02 -16.39
N ALA A 379 -4.36 -18.29 -16.13
CA ALA A 379 -4.08 -18.79 -14.80
C ALA A 379 -3.03 -19.91 -14.86
N ALA A 380 -2.32 -20.13 -13.75
CA ALA A 380 -1.48 -21.31 -13.59
C ALA A 380 -2.35 -22.58 -13.43
N GLY A 381 -1.83 -23.74 -13.83
CA GLY A 381 -2.53 -25.02 -13.64
C GLY A 381 -2.16 -26.12 -14.63
N LYS A 382 -2.81 -27.28 -14.53
CA LYS A 382 -2.52 -28.44 -15.38
C LYS A 382 -3.31 -28.39 -16.69
N ALA A 383 -2.61 -28.47 -17.83
CA ALA A 383 -3.20 -28.55 -19.17
C ALA A 383 -3.03 -29.96 -19.77
N THR A 384 -4.06 -30.44 -20.48
CA THR A 384 -4.04 -31.73 -21.20
C THR A 384 -4.27 -31.52 -22.69
N PHE A 385 -3.38 -32.03 -23.53
CA PHE A 385 -3.44 -31.96 -24.98
C PHE A 385 -3.71 -33.34 -25.58
N LYS A 386 -4.64 -33.43 -26.53
CA LYS A 386 -4.99 -34.67 -27.24
C LYS A 386 -4.87 -34.49 -28.74
N LEU A 387 -4.24 -35.47 -29.40
CA LEU A 387 -4.14 -35.62 -30.84
C LEU A 387 -4.44 -37.08 -31.21
N GLY A 388 -5.68 -37.36 -31.65
CA GLY A 388 -6.16 -38.73 -31.80
C GLY A 388 -6.09 -39.48 -30.47
N ALA A 389 -5.49 -40.68 -30.47
CA ALA A 389 -5.25 -41.47 -29.26
C ALA A 389 -4.08 -40.95 -28.38
N LYS A 390 -3.24 -40.03 -28.89
CA LYS A 390 -2.08 -39.52 -28.14
C LYS A 390 -2.50 -38.41 -27.18
N THR A 391 -2.11 -38.54 -25.91
CA THR A 391 -2.33 -37.53 -24.86
C THR A 391 -1.00 -37.05 -24.30
N LYS A 392 -0.87 -35.74 -24.05
CA LYS A 392 0.25 -35.13 -23.32
C LYS A 392 -0.28 -34.16 -22.28
N THR A 393 0.35 -34.12 -21.10
CA THR A 393 0.03 -33.16 -20.04
C THR A 393 1.19 -32.21 -19.80
N ALA A 394 0.91 -30.97 -19.44
CA ALA A 394 1.92 -29.98 -19.08
C ALA A 394 1.38 -28.99 -18.04
N THR A 395 2.26 -28.46 -17.19
CA THR A 395 1.90 -27.44 -16.18
C THR A 395 2.11 -26.05 -16.76
N VAL A 396 1.08 -25.21 -16.65
CA VAL A 396 1.10 -23.79 -17.02
C VAL A 396 1.62 -23.00 -15.81
N GLY A 397 2.72 -22.28 -15.98
CA GLY A 397 3.29 -21.40 -14.96
C GLY A 397 2.69 -19.99 -14.97
N ARG A 398 3.27 -19.07 -14.19
CA ARG A 398 2.79 -17.68 -14.03
C ARG A 398 2.64 -16.88 -15.33
N SER A 399 3.36 -17.27 -16.39
CA SER A 399 3.27 -16.63 -17.72
C SER A 399 1.98 -16.98 -18.49
N GLY A 400 1.17 -17.93 -18.00
CA GLY A 400 -0.08 -18.35 -18.63
C GLY A 400 0.09 -19.13 -19.93
N LYS A 401 1.33 -19.45 -20.35
CA LYS A 401 1.61 -20.12 -21.63
C LYS A 401 2.32 -21.46 -21.43
N VAL A 402 1.91 -22.48 -22.18
CA VAL A 402 2.61 -23.79 -22.21
C VAL A 402 2.59 -24.38 -23.63
N SER A 403 3.64 -25.11 -24.00
CA SER A 403 3.77 -25.75 -25.31
C SER A 403 4.07 -27.25 -25.20
N VAL A 404 3.48 -28.05 -26.08
CA VAL A 404 3.86 -29.47 -26.27
C VAL A 404 4.06 -29.78 -27.75
N THR A 405 4.92 -30.77 -28.05
CA THR A 405 5.20 -31.20 -29.42
C THR A 405 4.70 -32.63 -29.68
N PHE A 406 4.00 -32.84 -30.78
CA PHE A 406 3.52 -34.13 -31.26
C PHE A 406 4.27 -34.57 -32.52
N LYS A 407 4.75 -35.83 -32.54
CA LYS A 407 5.25 -36.46 -33.77
C LYS A 407 4.08 -36.86 -34.66
N VAL A 408 4.06 -36.34 -35.88
CA VAL A 408 2.99 -36.50 -36.90
C VAL A 408 3.59 -36.74 -38.29
N ARG A 409 2.90 -37.52 -39.13
CA ARG A 409 3.29 -37.74 -40.53
C ARG A 409 2.87 -36.53 -41.39
N LYS A 410 3.73 -36.11 -42.32
CA LYS A 410 3.46 -35.01 -43.27
C LYS A 410 2.27 -35.34 -44.18
N GLY A 411 1.55 -34.31 -44.63
CA GLY A 411 0.47 -34.40 -45.61
C GLY A 411 -0.94 -34.59 -45.03
N LYS A 412 -1.08 -34.79 -43.72
CA LYS A 412 -2.40 -34.97 -43.07
C LYS A 412 -2.87 -33.70 -42.37
N ARG A 413 -4.18 -33.44 -42.44
CA ARG A 413 -4.85 -32.44 -41.61
C ARG A 413 -5.05 -33.04 -40.22
N VAL A 414 -4.51 -32.38 -39.21
CA VAL A 414 -4.55 -32.85 -37.81
C VAL A 414 -5.38 -31.90 -36.95
N THR A 415 -6.06 -32.46 -35.96
CA THR A 415 -6.87 -31.71 -34.98
C THR A 415 -6.30 -31.96 -33.59
N VAL A 416 -5.91 -30.89 -32.89
CA VAL A 416 -5.46 -30.96 -31.49
C VAL A 416 -6.54 -30.37 -30.60
N LYS A 417 -6.88 -31.06 -29.53
CA LYS A 417 -7.76 -30.57 -28.45
C LYS A 417 -6.91 -30.29 -27.21
N ALA A 418 -7.08 -29.14 -26.57
CA ALA A 418 -6.49 -28.85 -25.27
C ALA A 418 -7.61 -28.65 -24.23
N THR A 419 -7.40 -29.16 -23.02
CA THR A 419 -8.30 -29.02 -21.88
C THR A 419 -7.55 -28.39 -20.71
N PHE A 420 -8.13 -27.35 -20.11
CA PHE A 420 -7.58 -26.64 -18.96
C PHE A 420 -8.74 -26.16 -18.08
N ALA A 421 -8.69 -26.42 -16.77
CA ALA A 421 -9.76 -26.10 -15.82
C ALA A 421 -11.17 -26.48 -16.33
N GLY A 422 -11.32 -27.70 -16.86
CA GLY A 422 -12.57 -28.22 -17.44
C GLY A 422 -12.96 -27.66 -18.81
N LYS A 423 -12.40 -26.53 -19.24
CA LYS A 423 -12.68 -25.90 -20.55
C LYS A 423 -11.85 -26.53 -21.66
N ARG A 424 -12.46 -26.72 -22.84
CA ARG A 424 -11.82 -27.36 -24.02
C ARG A 424 -11.70 -26.38 -25.18
N VAL A 425 -10.56 -26.40 -25.86
CA VAL A 425 -10.30 -25.67 -27.11
C VAL A 425 -9.71 -26.57 -28.17
N THR A 426 -10.02 -26.30 -29.43
CA THR A 426 -9.60 -27.14 -30.56
C THR A 426 -8.95 -26.28 -31.64
N ALA A 427 -7.87 -26.77 -32.23
CA ALA A 427 -7.21 -26.16 -33.37
C ALA A 427 -6.89 -27.22 -34.43
N LYS A 428 -6.91 -26.81 -35.70
CA LYS A 428 -6.62 -27.68 -36.86
C LYS A 428 -5.47 -27.10 -37.67
N LEU A 429 -4.58 -27.95 -38.17
CA LEU A 429 -3.49 -27.55 -39.06
C LEU A 429 -3.23 -28.65 -40.12
N LYS A 430 -2.89 -28.27 -41.35
CA LYS A 430 -2.38 -29.20 -42.36
C LYS A 430 -0.86 -29.31 -42.19
N VAL A 431 -0.37 -30.48 -41.80
CA VAL A 431 1.06 -30.69 -41.47
C VAL A 431 1.89 -30.97 -42.70
#